data_AF-A0A9W8D389-F1
#
_entry.id   AF-A0A9W8D389-F1
#
_cell.length_a   1.000
_cell.length_b   1.000
_cell.length_c   1.000
_cell.angle_alpha   90.00
_cell.angle_beta   90.00
_cell.angle_gamma   90.00
#
_symmetry.space_group_name_H-M   'P 1'
#
loop_
_entity.id
_entity.type
_entity.pdbx_description
1 polymer ?
#
loop_
_entity_poly.entity_id
_entity_poly.type
_entity_poly.pdbx_seq_one_letter_code
_entity_poly.pdbx_strand_id
1 'polypeptide(L)'
;MMDPELECFNSHTGKSEGYGELTHGFTFKCSLGLARRLLSAKAPVLSALGEQVPFEAAVGVNGRVWVNAGTPEKTILVVNAIKNSEYLDTKQSKQMVRELLGKQ
;
A
#
# COMPACT_ATOMS: atom_id res chain seq x y z
N MET A 1 14.49 -0.34 -30.87
CA MET A 1 14.08 0.04 -29.51
C MET A 1 14.18 -1.23 -28.67
N MET A 2 14.70 -1.17 -27.44
CA MET A 2 14.85 -2.35 -26.59
C MET A 2 13.64 -2.42 -25.66
N ASP A 3 13.03 -3.59 -25.53
CA ASP A 3 11.86 -3.78 -24.67
C ASP A 3 12.31 -3.92 -23.20
N PRO A 4 11.56 -3.33 -22.24
CA PRO A 4 11.90 -3.46 -20.83
C PRO A 4 11.60 -4.88 -20.32
N GLU A 5 12.52 -5.43 -19.55
CA GLU A 5 12.38 -6.72 -18.86
C GLU A 5 12.20 -6.51 -17.35
N LEU A 6 11.49 -7.43 -16.69
CA LEU A 6 11.24 -7.42 -15.25
C LEU A 6 11.55 -8.78 -14.64
N GLU A 7 12.11 -8.78 -13.44
CA GLU A 7 12.39 -9.98 -12.65
C GLU A 7 11.59 -9.96 -11.33
N CYS A 8 11.33 -11.16 -10.77
CA CYS A 8 10.57 -11.35 -9.52
C CYS A 8 11.43 -12.01 -8.43
N PHE A 9 12.72 -11.67 -8.39
CA PHE A 9 13.66 -12.11 -7.36
C PHE A 9 14.73 -11.03 -7.16
N ASN A 10 15.40 -11.06 -6.01
CA ASN A 10 16.57 -10.23 -5.77
C ASN A 10 17.78 -10.87 -6.46
N SER A 11 18.34 -10.21 -7.46
CA SER A 11 19.49 -10.68 -8.25
C SER A 11 20.76 -10.94 -7.43
N HIS A 12 20.93 -10.33 -6.26
CA HIS A 12 22.09 -10.57 -5.39
C HIS A 12 21.92 -11.82 -4.52
N THR A 13 20.70 -12.15 -4.10
CA THR A 13 20.43 -13.25 -3.17
C THR A 13 19.80 -14.47 -3.84
N GLY A 14 19.29 -14.32 -5.06
CA GLY A 14 18.54 -15.35 -5.80
C GLY A 14 17.19 -15.70 -5.18
N LYS A 15 16.74 -14.98 -4.15
CA LYS A 15 15.49 -15.23 -3.41
C LYS A 15 14.41 -14.24 -3.84
N SER A 16 13.15 -14.60 -3.63
CA SER A 16 12.01 -13.74 -4.01
C SER A 16 11.93 -12.44 -3.21
N GLU A 17 12.32 -12.42 -1.92
CA GLU A 17 12.31 -11.22 -1.06
C GLU A 17 11.01 -10.39 -1.10
N GLY A 18 9.87 -11.07 -1.23
CA GLY A 18 8.55 -10.43 -1.28
C GLY A 18 8.05 -10.11 -2.70
N TYR A 19 8.83 -10.39 -3.74
CA TYR A 19 8.34 -10.45 -5.12
C TYR A 19 7.61 -11.77 -5.39
N GLY A 20 6.75 -11.76 -6.41
CA GLY A 20 5.98 -12.93 -6.84
C GLY A 20 4.55 -12.58 -7.22
N GLU A 21 3.74 -13.62 -7.37
CA GLU A 21 2.31 -13.48 -7.65
C GLU A 21 1.55 -12.93 -6.43
N LEU A 22 0.62 -12.00 -6.68
CA LEU A 22 -0.24 -11.41 -5.66
C LEU A 22 -1.68 -11.89 -5.86
N THR A 23 -2.24 -12.61 -4.89
CA THR A 23 -3.57 -13.25 -4.99
C THR A 23 -4.54 -12.75 -3.91
N HIS A 24 -5.85 -12.81 -4.18
CA HIS A 24 -6.92 -12.50 -3.21
C HIS A 24 -6.98 -11.08 -2.64
N GLY A 25 -6.25 -10.12 -3.23
CA GLY A 25 -6.33 -8.69 -2.87
C GLY A 25 -6.99 -7.82 -3.93
N PHE A 26 -6.94 -6.51 -3.71
CA PHE A 26 -7.48 -5.49 -4.61
C PHE A 26 -6.38 -4.52 -5.06
N THR A 27 -6.35 -4.23 -6.37
CA THR A 27 -5.39 -3.30 -6.97
C THR A 27 -6.07 -1.99 -7.35
N PHE A 28 -5.47 -0.86 -6.98
CA PHE A 28 -5.92 0.47 -7.39
C PHE A 28 -4.76 1.32 -7.94
N LYS A 29 -5.13 2.39 -8.65
CA LYS A 29 -4.20 3.40 -9.15
C LYS A 29 -4.10 4.57 -8.17
N CYS A 30 -2.90 5.14 -8.03
CA CYS A 30 -2.65 6.39 -7.33
C CYS A 30 -1.64 7.25 -8.10
N SER A 31 -1.40 8.48 -7.62
CA SER A 31 -0.32 9.28 -8.18
C SER A 31 1.06 8.69 -7.88
N LEU A 32 2.03 8.99 -8.74
CA LEU A 32 3.43 8.59 -8.52
C LEU A 32 3.99 9.20 -7.24
N GLY A 33 3.50 10.40 -6.85
CA GLY A 33 3.85 11.05 -5.60
C GLY A 33 3.39 10.23 -4.39
N LEU A 34 2.14 9.77 -4.39
CA LEU A 34 1.64 8.89 -3.33
C LEU A 34 2.40 7.57 -3.29
N ALA A 35 2.63 6.91 -4.42
CA ALA A 35 3.38 5.65 -4.47
C ALA A 35 4.77 5.77 -3.83
N ARG A 36 5.52 6.84 -4.15
CA ARG A 36 6.83 7.12 -3.53
C ARG A 36 6.71 7.38 -2.02
N ARG A 37 5.68 8.12 -1.59
CA ARG A 37 5.41 8.36 -0.16
C ARG A 37 5.10 7.08 0.60
N LEU A 38 4.36 6.14 0.00
CA LEU A 38 4.02 4.85 0.61
C LEU A 38 5.23 3.93 0.76
N LEU A 39 6.21 4.01 -0.14
CA LEU A 39 7.49 3.28 -0.04
C LEU A 39 8.47 3.88 0.98
N SER A 40 8.15 5.04 1.56
CA SER A 40 8.96 5.62 2.63
C SER A 40 8.85 4.77 3.89
N ALA A 41 9.97 4.54 4.57
CA ALA A 41 10.05 3.79 5.84
C ALA A 41 9.12 4.33 6.94
N LYS A 42 8.61 5.56 6.80
CA LYS A 42 7.71 6.23 7.75
C LYS A 42 6.43 6.73 7.10
N ALA A 43 5.86 6.00 6.13
CA ALA A 43 4.58 6.33 5.53
C ALA A 43 3.47 6.44 6.60
N PRO A 44 2.99 7.66 6.94
CA PRO A 44 2.16 7.86 8.14
C PRO A 44 0.86 7.07 8.14
N VAL A 45 0.23 6.95 6.96
CA VAL A 45 -1.02 6.21 6.78
C VAL A 45 -0.82 4.71 6.99
N LEU A 46 0.27 4.12 6.47
CA LEU A 46 0.54 2.69 6.60
C LEU A 46 0.89 2.34 8.05
N SER A 47 1.69 3.17 8.73
CA SER A 47 1.97 2.99 10.16
C SER A 47 0.69 3.05 11.00
N ALA A 48 -0.16 4.03 10.76
CA ALA A 48 -1.42 4.18 11.50
C ALA A 48 -2.40 3.02 11.26
N LEU A 49 -2.48 2.51 10.02
CA LEU A 49 -3.30 1.36 9.68
C LEU A 49 -2.75 0.07 10.30
N GLY A 50 -1.42 -0.13 10.25
CA GLY A 50 -0.76 -1.34 10.73
C GLY A 50 -0.86 -1.54 12.24
N GLU A 51 -1.12 -0.47 13.01
CA GLU A 51 -1.40 -0.56 14.45
C GLU A 51 -2.78 -1.19 14.76
N GLN A 52 -3.71 -1.21 13.78
CA GLN A 52 -5.13 -1.48 14.04
C GLN A 52 -5.73 -2.58 13.16
N VAL A 53 -5.26 -2.68 11.91
CA VAL A 53 -5.80 -3.61 10.90
C VAL A 53 -4.66 -4.48 10.38
N PRO A 54 -4.76 -5.81 10.48
CA PRO A 54 -3.85 -6.69 9.75
C PRO A 54 -4.12 -6.59 8.24
N PHE A 55 -3.08 -6.24 7.46
CA PHE A 55 -3.14 -6.23 6.01
C PHE A 55 -1.75 -6.45 5.40
N GLU A 56 -1.76 -6.84 4.13
CA GLU A 56 -0.60 -6.84 3.25
C GLU A 56 -0.77 -5.77 2.19
N ALA A 57 0.33 -5.15 1.77
CA ALA A 57 0.33 -4.20 0.67
C ALA A 57 1.60 -4.33 -0.17
N ALA A 58 1.44 -4.22 -1.48
CA ALA A 58 2.53 -4.13 -2.44
C ALA A 58 2.39 -2.81 -3.20
N VAL A 59 3.47 -2.02 -3.22
CA VAL A 59 3.47 -0.67 -3.81
C VAL A 59 4.39 -0.66 -5.03
N GLY A 60 3.80 -0.51 -6.21
CA GLY A 60 4.53 -0.32 -7.46
C GLY A 60 4.87 1.16 -7.67
N VAL A 61 6.13 1.43 -8.00
CA VAL A 61 6.59 2.78 -8.40
C VAL A 61 5.91 3.32 -9.67
N ASN A 62 5.17 2.46 -10.38
CA ASN A 62 4.30 2.78 -11.51
C ASN A 62 2.92 3.36 -11.09
N GLY A 63 2.70 3.64 -9.80
CA GLY A 63 1.44 4.19 -9.32
C GLY A 63 0.32 3.15 -9.16
N ARG A 64 0.68 1.87 -9.05
CA ARG A 64 -0.27 0.79 -8.72
C ARG A 64 0.01 0.28 -7.32
N VAL A 65 -1.05 0.11 -6.54
CA VAL A 65 -0.96 -0.42 -5.18
C VAL A 65 -1.93 -1.59 -5.09
N TRP A 66 -1.44 -2.70 -4.56
CA TRP A 66 -2.23 -3.88 -4.23
C TRP A 66 -2.36 -3.99 -2.71
N VAL A 67 -3.54 -4.38 -2.22
CA VAL A 67 -3.85 -4.52 -0.80
C VAL A 67 -4.68 -5.79 -0.56
N ASN A 68 -4.38 -6.52 0.50
CA ASN A 68 -5.20 -7.61 1.01
C ASN A 68 -5.34 -7.51 2.54
N ALA A 69 -6.57 -7.46 3.06
CA ALA A 69 -6.84 -7.41 4.50
C ALA A 69 -7.79 -8.53 4.98
N GLY A 70 -7.81 -9.66 4.27
CA GLY A 70 -8.56 -10.89 4.62
C GLY A 70 -10.08 -10.83 4.41
N THR A 71 -10.68 -9.64 4.43
CA THR A 71 -12.11 -9.41 4.15
C THR A 71 -12.26 -8.24 3.19
N PRO A 72 -13.29 -8.22 2.31
CA PRO A 72 -13.55 -7.10 1.42
C PRO A 72 -13.73 -5.77 2.15
N GLU A 73 -14.42 -5.77 3.29
CA GLU A 73 -14.72 -4.56 4.08
C GLU A 73 -13.43 -3.91 4.61
N LYS A 74 -12.54 -4.72 5.20
CA LYS A 74 -11.23 -4.23 5.67
C LYS A 74 -10.36 -3.79 4.50
N THR A 75 -10.38 -4.51 3.38
CA THR A 75 -9.62 -4.15 2.18
C THR A 75 -10.07 -2.79 1.64
N ILE A 76 -11.39 -2.56 1.55
CA ILE A 76 -11.97 -1.28 1.14
C ILE A 76 -11.56 -0.15 2.09
N LEU A 77 -11.60 -0.40 3.41
CA LEU A 77 -11.17 0.57 4.42
C LEU A 77 -9.72 1.00 4.22
N VAL A 78 -8.80 0.03 4.09
CA VAL A 78 -7.36 0.28 3.87
C VAL A 78 -7.14 1.05 2.57
N VAL A 79 -7.78 0.62 1.47
CA VAL A 79 -7.66 1.30 0.17
C VAL A 79 -8.14 2.75 0.25
N ASN A 80 -9.29 3.00 0.89
CA ASN A 80 -9.83 4.35 1.03
C ASN A 80 -8.94 5.24 1.90
N ALA A 81 -8.42 4.70 3.01
CA ALA A 81 -7.48 5.42 3.87
C ALA A 81 -6.22 5.82 3.08
N ILE A 82 -5.63 4.88 2.31
CA ILE A 82 -4.45 5.18 1.49
C ILE A 82 -4.77 6.27 0.46
N LYS A 83 -5.86 6.14 -0.30
CA LYS A 83 -6.25 7.14 -1.31
C LYS A 83 -6.47 8.53 -0.72
N ASN A 84 -7.14 8.61 0.43
CA ASN A 84 -7.45 9.89 1.08
C ASN A 84 -6.21 10.56 1.71
N SER A 85 -5.12 9.82 1.90
CA SER A 85 -3.88 10.35 2.49
C SER A 85 -3.01 11.18 1.54
N GLU A 86 -3.33 11.22 0.25
CA GLU A 86 -2.44 11.78 -0.79
C GLU A 86 -2.00 13.23 -0.53
N TYR A 87 -2.87 14.03 0.06
CA TYR A 87 -2.60 15.44 0.36
C TYR A 87 -2.61 15.74 1.87
N LEU A 88 -2.59 14.70 2.70
CA LEU A 88 -2.59 14.84 4.15
C LEU A 88 -1.17 14.84 4.70
N ASP A 89 -0.96 15.67 5.72
CA ASP A 89 0.22 15.58 6.57
C ASP A 89 0.15 14.38 7.53
N THR A 90 1.22 14.17 8.31
CA THR A 90 1.33 13.06 9.27
C THR A 90 0.22 13.07 10.32
N LYS A 91 -0.14 14.23 10.87
CA LYS A 91 -1.15 14.34 11.93
C LYS A 91 -2.54 14.08 11.34
N GLN A 92 -2.83 14.71 10.22
CA GLN A 92 -4.09 14.54 9.47
C GLN A 92 -4.30 13.10 9.02
N SER A 93 -3.25 12.44 8.51
CA SER A 93 -3.32 11.03 8.10
C SER A 93 -3.69 10.11 9.26
N LYS A 94 -3.03 10.29 10.42
CA LYS A 94 -3.32 9.50 11.63
C LYS A 94 -4.73 9.75 12.15
N GLN A 95 -5.17 11.00 12.16
CA GLN A 95 -6.52 11.37 12.59
C GLN A 95 -7.59 10.75 11.66
N MET A 96 -7.39 10.86 10.34
CA MET A 96 -8.29 10.29 9.34
C MET A 96 -8.41 8.76 9.49
N VAL A 97 -7.31 8.05 9.73
CA VAL A 97 -7.35 6.59 9.96
C VAL A 97 -8.15 6.24 11.22
N ARG A 98 -7.98 6.99 12.32
CA ARG A 98 -8.76 6.79 13.55
C ARG A 98 -10.25 7.00 13.32
N GLU A 99 -10.62 8.03 12.57
CA GLU A 99 -12.01 8.33 12.24
C GLU A 99 -12.66 7.27 11.34
N LEU A 100 -11.92 6.71 10.39
CA LEU A 100 -12.43 5.62 9.54
C LEU A 100 -12.64 4.34 10.33
N LEU A 101 -11.78 4.05 11.32
CA LEU A 101 -11.88 2.86 12.16
C LEU A 101 -12.94 2.98 13.25
N GLY A 102 -13.15 4.18 13.81
CA GLY A 102 -14.16 4.44 14.84
C GLY A 102 -15.61 4.48 14.33
N LYS A 103 -15.84 4.36 13.02
CA LYS A 103 -17.17 4.34 12.39
C LYS A 103 -17.72 2.93 12.15
N GLN A 104 -17.13 1.90 12.76
CA GLN A 104 -17.62 0.52 12.71
C GLN A 104 -18.68 0.26 13.78
#